data_AF-A0A2V8A8F8-F1
#
_entry.id   AF-A0A2V8A8F8-F1
#
_cell.length_a   1.000
_cell.length_b   1.000
_cell.length_c   1.000
_cell.angle_alpha   90.00
_cell.angle_beta   90.00
_cell.angle_gamma   90.00
#
_symmetry.space_group_name_H-M   'P 1'
#
loop_
_entity.id
_entity.type
_entity.pdbx_description
1 polymer ?
#
loop_
_entity_poly.entity_id
_entity_poly.type
_entity_poly.pdbx_seq_one_letter_code
_entity_poly.pdbx_strand_id
1 'polypeptide(L)'
;AGRKASALQPNRPEGHFWTAANMGELAESYGMRQGIRYRSPIRQELETVLRIAPAYQAGSADRALGRWYARVPRLFGGSRRLAEEHLRASLKYDPNSTLSHLFLAELFLDDGRKDEARRELQAVIDAPPDPDWTPEDAEYKEKARKTLGSLK
;
A
#
# COMPACT_ATOMS: atom_id res chain seq x y z
N ALA A 1 -8.77 -17.48 6.14
CA ALA A 1 -8.02 -17.58 7.40
C ALA A 1 -8.12 -16.31 8.25
N GLY A 2 -7.84 -15.12 7.71
CA GLY A 2 -7.84 -13.83 8.46
C GLY A 2 -9.08 -13.58 9.32
N ARG A 3 -10.30 -13.68 8.76
CA ARG A 3 -11.56 -13.40 9.50
C ARG A 3 -11.77 -14.28 10.73
N LYS A 4 -11.32 -15.54 10.67
CA LYS A 4 -11.42 -16.47 11.81
C LYS A 4 -10.37 -16.10 12.87
N ALA A 5 -9.19 -15.64 12.46
CA ALA A 5 -8.13 -15.22 13.37
C ALA A 5 -8.47 -13.92 14.11
N SER A 6 -9.01 -12.89 13.43
CA SER A 6 -9.43 -11.64 14.08
C SER A 6 -10.60 -11.85 15.05
N ALA A 7 -11.52 -12.77 14.75
CA ALA A 7 -12.62 -13.12 15.64
C ALA A 7 -12.16 -13.85 16.92
N LEU A 8 -11.08 -14.64 16.85
CA LEU A 8 -10.55 -15.41 17.98
C LEU A 8 -9.59 -14.60 18.85
N GLN A 9 -8.84 -13.67 18.26
CA GLN A 9 -7.91 -12.79 18.95
C GLN A 9 -8.05 -11.35 18.41
N PRO A 10 -9.08 -10.59 18.82
CA PRO A 10 -9.35 -9.24 18.30
C PRO A 10 -8.29 -8.20 18.70
N ASN A 11 -7.40 -8.53 19.64
CA ASN A 11 -6.33 -7.64 20.09
C ASN A 11 -4.99 -7.93 19.39
N ARG A 12 -4.99 -8.70 18.31
CA ARG A 12 -3.80 -9.12 17.56
C ARG A 12 -3.82 -8.55 16.13
N PRO A 13 -2.76 -7.87 15.68
CA PRO A 13 -2.77 -7.17 14.39
C PRO A 13 -2.86 -8.12 13.20
N GLU A 14 -2.33 -9.34 13.31
CA GLU A 14 -2.21 -10.31 12.22
C GLU A 14 -3.59 -10.66 11.62
N GLY A 15 -4.57 -10.94 12.48
CA GLY A 15 -5.91 -11.32 12.05
C GLY A 15 -6.60 -10.21 11.27
N HIS A 16 -6.47 -8.97 11.74
CA HIS A 16 -7.01 -7.79 11.08
C HIS A 16 -6.30 -7.50 9.75
N PHE A 17 -4.97 -7.52 9.75
CA PHE A 17 -4.16 -7.26 8.56
C PHE A 17 -4.47 -8.27 7.45
N TRP A 18 -4.42 -9.57 7.74
CA TRP A 18 -4.70 -10.59 6.74
C TRP A 18 -6.17 -10.62 6.33
N THR A 19 -7.11 -10.16 7.18
CA THR A 19 -8.50 -9.96 6.76
C THR A 19 -8.61 -8.85 5.72
N ALA A 20 -7.96 -7.71 5.95
CA ALA A 20 -7.90 -6.62 4.99
C ALA A 20 -7.26 -7.04 3.66
N ALA A 21 -6.10 -7.72 3.72
CA ALA A 21 -5.39 -8.20 2.53
C ALA A 21 -6.25 -9.14 1.68
N ASN A 22 -6.88 -10.15 2.29
CA ASN A 22 -7.78 -11.07 1.59
C ASN A 22 -8.98 -10.34 0.96
N MET A 23 -9.53 -9.32 1.63
CA MET A 23 -10.61 -8.52 1.06
C MET A 23 -10.13 -7.64 -0.10
N GLY A 24 -8.89 -7.14 -0.05
CA GLY A 24 -8.26 -6.39 -1.14
C GLY A 24 -8.11 -7.23 -2.40
N GLU A 25 -7.56 -8.44 -2.29
CA GLU A 25 -7.42 -9.39 -3.40
C GLU A 25 -8.78 -9.78 -4.01
N LEU A 26 -9.79 -10.01 -3.15
CA LEU A 26 -11.16 -10.22 -3.64
C LEU A 26 -11.70 -8.98 -4.36
N ALA A 27 -11.41 -7.77 -3.86
CA ALA A 27 -11.86 -6.55 -4.51
C ALA A 27 -11.21 -6.31 -5.88
N GLU A 28 -9.96 -6.76 -6.07
CA GLU A 28 -9.25 -6.71 -7.36
C GLU A 28 -9.75 -7.78 -8.35
N SER A 29 -10.09 -8.97 -7.88
CA SER A 29 -10.62 -10.06 -8.73
C SER A 29 -12.08 -9.86 -9.15
N TYR A 30 -12.86 -9.08 -8.40
CA TYR A 30 -14.23 -8.72 -8.78
C TYR A 30 -14.31 -7.38 -9.52
N GLY A 31 -15.28 -7.25 -10.44
CA GLY A 31 -15.53 -5.97 -11.12
C GLY A 31 -15.88 -4.82 -10.16
N MET A 32 -15.70 -3.58 -10.63
CA MET A 32 -15.79 -2.34 -9.84
C MET A 32 -16.97 -2.27 -8.84
N ARG A 33 -18.18 -2.70 -9.25
CA ARG A 33 -19.38 -2.70 -8.39
C ARG A 33 -19.26 -3.62 -7.18
N GLN A 34 -18.58 -4.75 -7.33
CA GLN A 34 -18.43 -5.75 -6.30
C GLN A 34 -17.18 -5.51 -5.45
N GLY A 35 -16.14 -4.90 -6.00
CA GLY A 35 -14.96 -4.44 -5.25
C GLY A 35 -15.29 -3.31 -4.26
N ILE A 36 -16.17 -2.38 -4.65
CA ILE A 36 -16.52 -1.21 -3.81
C ILE A 36 -17.15 -1.59 -2.46
N ARG A 37 -17.74 -2.80 -2.34
CA ARG A 37 -18.34 -3.29 -1.10
C ARG A 37 -17.31 -3.53 0.00
N TYR A 38 -16.08 -3.86 -0.38
CA TYR A 38 -14.98 -4.14 0.54
C TYR A 38 -14.25 -2.88 1.00
N ARG A 39 -14.55 -1.71 0.42
CA ARG A 39 -13.82 -0.47 0.73
C ARG A 39 -13.82 -0.15 2.23
N SER A 40 -14.98 -0.11 2.87
CA SER A 40 -15.09 0.27 4.28
C SER A 40 -14.55 -0.81 5.21
N PRO A 41 -14.87 -2.11 5.01
CA PRO A 41 -14.25 -3.19 5.79
C PRO A 41 -12.73 -3.19 5.72
N ILE A 42 -12.13 -3.08 4.53
CA ILE A 42 -10.66 -3.04 4.38
C ILE A 42 -10.07 -1.91 5.22
N ARG A 43 -10.62 -0.70 5.09
CA ARG A 43 -10.13 0.47 5.83
C ARG A 43 -10.21 0.26 7.35
N GLN A 44 -11.34 -0.22 7.86
CA GLN A 44 -11.56 -0.43 9.29
C GLN A 44 -10.62 -1.47 9.90
N GLU A 45 -10.34 -2.56 9.17
CA GLU A 45 -9.40 -3.58 9.58
C GLU A 45 -7.98 -3.01 9.66
N LEU A 46 -7.54 -2.25 8.64
CA LEU A 46 -6.22 -1.60 8.64
C LEU A 46 -6.08 -0.51 9.71
N GLU A 47 -7.10 0.32 9.93
CA GLU A 47 -7.14 1.28 11.03
C GLU A 47 -7.04 0.59 12.41
N THR A 48 -7.57 -0.63 12.51
CA THR A 48 -7.44 -1.44 13.73
C THR A 48 -6.04 -2.00 13.89
N VAL A 49 -5.37 -2.43 12.82
CA VAL A 49 -3.94 -2.78 12.86
C VAL A 49 -3.12 -1.60 13.35
N LEU A 50 -3.33 -0.39 12.82
CA LEU A 50 -2.62 0.81 13.25
C LEU A 50 -2.86 1.14 14.74
N ARG A 51 -4.06 0.90 15.26
CA ARG A 51 -4.35 1.09 16.69
C ARG A 51 -3.63 0.09 17.59
N ILE A 52 -3.47 -1.15 17.13
CA ILE A 52 -2.87 -2.24 17.91
C ILE A 52 -1.34 -2.22 17.81
N ALA A 53 -0.81 -2.12 16.60
CA ALA A 53 0.61 -2.21 16.30
C ALA A 53 0.94 -1.37 15.04
N PRO A 54 1.20 -0.05 15.18
CA PRO A 54 1.51 0.85 14.06
C PRO A 54 2.69 0.38 13.18
N ALA A 55 3.71 -0.22 13.79
CA ALA A 55 4.91 -0.71 13.12
C ALA A 55 4.78 -2.15 12.58
N TYR A 56 3.60 -2.77 12.67
CA TYR A 56 3.39 -4.16 12.27
C TYR A 56 3.86 -4.39 10.82
N GLN A 57 4.71 -5.41 10.64
CA GLN A 57 5.36 -5.74 9.37
C GLN A 57 5.95 -4.50 8.67
N ALA A 58 6.74 -3.73 9.43
CA ALA A 58 7.41 -2.53 8.96
C ALA A 58 6.47 -1.49 8.33
N GLY A 59 5.31 -1.26 8.97
CA GLY A 59 4.34 -0.25 8.53
C GLY A 59 3.41 -0.72 7.41
N SER A 60 3.16 -2.03 7.32
CA SER A 60 2.36 -2.60 6.23
C SER A 60 0.92 -2.09 6.19
N ALA A 61 0.34 -1.75 7.33
CA ALA A 61 -1.02 -1.22 7.42
C ALA A 61 -1.12 0.20 6.84
N ASP A 62 -0.15 1.07 7.14
CA ASP A 62 -0.03 2.39 6.54
C ASP A 62 0.17 2.28 5.02
N ARG A 63 1.07 1.39 4.57
CA ARG A 63 1.28 1.14 3.12
C ARG A 63 -0.02 0.72 2.42
N ALA A 64 -0.78 -0.19 3.02
CA ALA A 64 -2.05 -0.66 2.48
C ALA A 64 -3.15 0.42 2.49
N LEU A 65 -3.24 1.24 3.55
CA LEU A 65 -4.16 2.38 3.61
C LEU A 65 -3.81 3.43 2.57
N GLY A 66 -2.52 3.70 2.37
CA GLY A 66 -2.01 4.56 1.31
C GLY A 66 -2.53 4.15 -0.06
N ARG A 67 -2.33 2.88 -0.42
CA ARG A 67 -2.85 2.29 -1.67
C ARG A 67 -4.38 2.34 -1.75
N TRP A 68 -5.07 2.07 -0.65
CA TRP A 68 -6.53 2.13 -0.58
C TRP A 68 -7.06 3.54 -0.89
N TYR A 69 -6.51 4.56 -0.24
CA TYR A 69 -6.92 5.95 -0.42
C TYR A 69 -6.63 6.48 -1.83
N ALA A 70 -5.58 5.97 -2.48
CA ALA A 70 -5.25 6.31 -3.87
C ALA A 70 -6.21 5.66 -4.88
N ARG A 71 -6.60 4.39 -4.66
CA ARG A 71 -7.38 3.60 -5.63
C ARG A 71 -8.90 3.76 -5.49
N VAL A 72 -9.41 4.02 -4.29
CA VAL A 72 -10.85 4.24 -4.09
C VAL A 72 -11.24 5.61 -4.65
N PRO A 73 -12.33 5.74 -5.43
CA PRO A 73 -12.75 7.05 -5.92
C PRO A 73 -13.12 8.00 -4.76
N ARG A 74 -12.90 9.30 -4.95
CA ARG A 74 -13.14 10.33 -3.92
C ARG A 74 -14.57 10.29 -3.36
N LEU A 75 -15.57 10.08 -4.21
CA LEU A 75 -16.99 9.96 -3.80
C LEU A 75 -17.23 8.79 -2.82
N PHE A 76 -16.36 7.79 -2.83
CA PHE A 76 -16.46 6.59 -1.99
C PHE A 76 -15.46 6.58 -0.82
N GLY A 77 -14.77 7.69 -0.57
CA GLY A 77 -13.90 7.88 0.59
C GLY A 77 -12.39 7.88 0.29
N GLY A 78 -11.99 7.77 -0.98
CA GLY A 78 -10.60 7.96 -1.37
C GLY A 78 -10.12 9.40 -1.17
N SER A 79 -8.82 9.57 -1.00
CA SER A 79 -8.20 10.87 -0.73
C SER A 79 -6.71 10.82 -1.06
N ARG A 80 -6.28 11.54 -2.10
CA ARG A 80 -4.86 11.60 -2.50
C ARG A 80 -3.95 12.13 -1.38
N ARG A 81 -4.44 13.12 -0.60
CA ARG A 81 -3.73 13.64 0.58
C ARG A 81 -3.50 12.54 1.63
N LEU A 82 -4.55 11.78 1.98
CA LEU A 82 -4.40 10.69 2.95
C LEU A 82 -3.55 9.55 2.39
N ALA A 83 -3.64 9.30 1.08
CA ALA A 83 -2.78 8.32 0.42
C ALA A 83 -1.30 8.66 0.61
N GLU A 84 -0.90 9.90 0.31
CA GLU A 84 0.48 10.36 0.51
C GLU A 84 0.88 10.31 1.99
N GLU A 85 0.03 10.76 2.90
CA GLU A 85 0.31 10.75 4.35
C GLU A 85 0.59 9.34 4.87
N HIS A 86 -0.24 8.37 4.51
CA HIS A 86 -0.07 6.98 4.92
C HIS A 86 1.16 6.32 4.27
N LEU A 87 1.42 6.56 2.98
CA LEU A 87 2.63 6.02 2.33
C LEU A 87 3.92 6.62 2.91
N ARG A 88 3.92 7.91 3.25
CA ARG A 88 5.05 8.53 3.96
C ARG A 88 5.18 8.01 5.39
N ALA A 89 4.07 7.65 6.04
CA ALA A 89 4.08 7.05 7.36
C ALA A 89 4.69 5.64 7.34
N SER A 90 4.39 4.81 6.32
CA SER A 90 5.01 3.48 6.20
C SER A 90 6.53 3.55 6.04
N LEU A 91 7.02 4.54 5.28
CA LEU A 91 8.46 4.78 5.10
C LEU A 91 9.21 5.19 6.38
N LYS A 92 8.51 5.58 7.46
CA LYS A 92 9.15 5.82 8.76
C LYS A 92 9.61 4.52 9.42
N TYR A 93 8.96 3.40 9.09
CA TYR A 93 9.29 2.08 9.62
C TYR A 93 10.22 1.30 8.70
N ASP A 94 10.04 1.46 7.38
CA ASP A 94 10.91 0.90 6.35
C ASP A 94 11.25 1.96 5.29
N PRO A 95 12.36 2.70 5.48
CA PRO A 95 12.80 3.73 4.54
C PRO A 95 13.22 3.20 3.17
N ASN A 96 13.42 1.90 3.01
CA ASN A 96 13.84 1.28 1.75
C ASN A 96 12.71 0.50 1.08
N SER A 97 11.47 0.64 1.58
CA SER A 97 10.31 -0.10 1.09
C SER A 97 10.06 0.19 -0.39
N THR A 98 10.53 -0.70 -1.26
CA THR A 98 10.38 -0.62 -2.72
C THR A 98 8.91 -0.42 -3.10
N LEU A 99 8.00 -1.12 -2.42
CA LEU A 99 6.58 -1.02 -2.65
C LEU A 99 5.97 0.32 -2.21
N SER A 100 6.38 0.89 -1.07
CA SER A 100 5.87 2.20 -0.61
C SER A 100 6.31 3.32 -1.53
N HIS A 101 7.58 3.33 -1.92
CA HIS A 101 8.12 4.28 -2.90
C HIS A 101 7.44 4.14 -4.27
N LEU A 102 7.21 2.91 -4.74
CA LEU A 102 6.49 2.69 -5.99
C LEU A 102 5.06 3.24 -5.95
N PHE A 103 4.34 3.09 -4.84
CA PHE A 103 2.99 3.65 -4.68
C PHE A 103 2.99 5.17 -4.58
N LEU A 104 4.00 5.79 -3.95
CA LEU A 104 4.15 7.25 -3.96
C LEU A 104 4.44 7.75 -5.38
N ALA A 105 5.31 7.06 -6.12
CA ALA A 105 5.57 7.39 -7.51
C ALA A 105 4.30 7.34 -8.36
N GLU A 106 3.51 6.27 -8.25
CA GLU A 106 2.21 6.15 -8.94
C GLU A 106 1.27 7.31 -8.58
N LEU A 107 1.11 7.60 -7.29
CA LEU A 107 0.27 8.70 -6.81
C LEU A 107 0.72 10.06 -7.37
N PHE A 108 2.03 10.33 -7.37
CA PHE A 108 2.59 11.57 -7.90
C PHE A 108 2.43 11.69 -9.41
N LEU A 109 2.54 10.59 -10.16
CA LEU A 109 2.27 10.59 -11.60
C LEU A 109 0.80 10.90 -11.89
N ASP A 110 -0.13 10.30 -11.13
CA ASP A 110 -1.57 10.56 -11.24
C ASP A 110 -1.94 12.02 -10.87
N ASP A 111 -1.08 12.70 -10.12
CA ASP A 111 -1.17 14.12 -9.77
C ASP A 111 -0.38 15.04 -10.73
N GLY A 112 0.34 14.50 -11.71
CA GLY A 112 1.22 15.27 -12.61
C GLY A 112 2.50 15.78 -11.94
N ARG A 113 2.79 15.38 -10.71
CA ARG A 113 3.98 15.74 -9.91
C ARG A 113 5.20 14.91 -10.33
N LYS A 114 5.63 15.09 -11.59
CA LYS A 114 6.67 14.26 -12.22
C LYS A 114 8.00 14.25 -11.47
N ASP A 115 8.46 15.39 -10.95
CA ASP A 115 9.76 15.47 -10.27
C ASP A 115 9.76 14.68 -8.96
N GLU A 116 8.64 14.66 -8.26
CA GLU A 116 8.47 13.83 -7.07
C GLU A 116 8.41 12.36 -7.44
N ALA A 117 7.65 12.00 -8.47
CA ALA A 117 7.63 10.63 -8.98
C ALA A 117 9.03 10.14 -9.38
N ARG A 118 9.84 10.97 -10.05
CA ARG A 118 11.23 10.62 -10.41
C ARG A 118 12.06 10.28 -9.18
N ARG A 119 11.94 11.06 -8.09
CA ARG A 119 12.67 10.80 -6.83
C ARG A 119 12.26 9.47 -6.20
N GLU A 120 10.97 9.20 -6.14
CA GLU A 120 10.46 7.95 -5.56
C GLU A 120 10.84 6.73 -6.42
N LEU A 121 10.75 6.82 -7.75
CA LEU A 121 11.20 5.76 -8.66
C LEU A 121 12.69 5.47 -8.53
N GLN A 122 13.50 6.52 -8.36
CA GLN A 122 14.94 6.36 -8.13
C GLN A 122 15.20 5.66 -6.79
N ALA A 123 14.45 5.99 -5.73
CA ALA A 123 14.54 5.30 -4.44
C ALA A 123 14.23 3.79 -4.57
N VAL A 124 13.23 3.40 -5.38
CA VAL A 124 12.97 1.97 -5.67
C VAL A 124 14.18 1.30 -6.31
N ILE A 125 14.81 1.95 -7.29
CA ILE A 125 15.96 1.41 -8.02
C ILE A 125 17.16 1.24 -7.09
N ASP A 126 17.41 2.22 -6.23
CA ASP A 126 18.59 2.30 -5.35
C ASP A 126 18.43 1.53 -4.05
N ALA A 127 17.20 1.12 -3.68
CA ALA A 127 16.96 0.32 -2.47
C ALA A 127 17.85 -0.94 -2.46
N PRO A 128 18.44 -1.32 -1.31
CA PRO A 128 19.17 -2.58 -1.21
C PRO A 128 18.24 -3.75 -1.54
N PRO A 129 18.74 -4.86 -2.13
CA PRO A 129 17.93 -6.06 -2.32
C PRO A 129 17.43 -6.57 -0.97
N ASP A 130 16.11 -6.81 -0.85
CA ASP A 130 15.56 -7.50 0.31
C ASP A 130 15.75 -9.03 0.11
N PRO A 131 16.53 -9.71 0.97
CA PRO A 131 16.77 -11.14 0.86
C PRO A 131 15.49 -11.98 0.98
N ASP A 132 14.45 -11.47 1.64
CA ASP A 132 13.19 -12.18 1.87
C ASP A 132 12.16 -11.95 0.74
N TRP A 133 12.37 -10.96 -0.14
CA TRP A 133 11.42 -10.53 -1.18
C TRP A 133 12.05 -10.42 -2.58
N THR A 134 13.09 -11.21 -2.83
CA THR A 134 13.94 -11.07 -4.03
C THR A 134 13.22 -11.06 -5.40
N PRO A 135 12.18 -11.86 -5.69
CA PRO A 135 11.47 -11.79 -6.97
C PRO A 135 10.62 -10.53 -7.13
N GLU A 136 9.80 -10.21 -6.13
CA GLU A 136 8.91 -9.04 -6.12
C GLU A 136 9.72 -7.73 -6.19
N ASP A 137 10.85 -7.66 -5.46
CA ASP A 137 11.77 -6.53 -5.52
C ASP A 137 12.36 -6.34 -6.92
N ALA A 138 12.71 -7.44 -7.61
CA ALA A 138 13.21 -7.37 -8.97
C ALA A 138 12.16 -6.81 -9.94
N GLU A 139 10.90 -7.24 -9.81
CA GLU A 139 9.78 -6.74 -10.59
C GLU A 139 9.54 -5.24 -10.35
N TYR A 140 9.51 -4.81 -9.08
CA TYR A 140 9.31 -3.40 -8.74
C TYR A 140 10.45 -2.51 -9.24
N LYS A 141 11.70 -2.98 -9.15
CA LYS A 141 12.85 -2.27 -9.72
C LYS A 141 12.77 -2.19 -11.25
N GLU A 142 12.37 -3.27 -11.93
CA GLU A 142 12.18 -3.24 -13.38
C GLU A 142 11.08 -2.26 -13.78
N LYS A 143 9.93 -2.31 -13.10
CA LYS A 143 8.83 -1.37 -13.31
C LYS A 143 9.29 0.07 -13.08
N ALA A 144 10.03 0.33 -12.01
CA ALA A 144 10.55 1.66 -11.71
C ALA A 144 11.47 2.18 -12.82
N ARG A 145 12.40 1.35 -13.33
CA ARG A 145 13.28 1.72 -14.46
C ARG A 145 12.48 2.05 -15.72
N LYS A 146 11.50 1.20 -16.08
CA LYS A 146 10.64 1.41 -17.26
C LYS A 146 9.84 2.70 -17.14
N THR A 147 9.23 2.94 -15.98
CA THR A 147 8.46 4.16 -15.73
C THR A 147 9.37 5.38 -15.76
N LEU A 148 10.52 5.37 -15.08
CA LEU A 148 11.45 6.49 -15.05
C LEU A 148 11.94 6.87 -16.47
N GLY A 149 12.24 5.87 -17.31
CA GLY A 149 12.67 6.07 -18.68
C GLY A 149 11.57 6.62 -19.62
N SER A 150 10.29 6.48 -19.25
CA SER A 150 9.17 7.03 -20.05
C SER A 150 8.79 8.46 -19.65
N LEU A 151 9.29 8.95 -18.51
CA LEU A 151 9.11 10.34 -18.10
C LEU A 151 9.98 11.25 -18.97
N LYS A 152 9.33 11.97 -19.89
CA LYS A 152 9.90 13.13 -20.58
C LYS A 152 10.12 14.27 -19.60
#